data_AF-A0A2N1QNF3-F1
#
_entry.id   AF-A0A2N1QNF3-F1
#
_cell.length_a   1.000
_cell.length_b   1.000
_cell.length_c   1.000
_cell.angle_alpha   90.00
_cell.angle_beta   90.00
_cell.angle_gamma   90.00
#
_symmetry.space_group_name_H-M   'P 1'
#
loop_
_entity.id
_entity.type
_entity.pdbx_description
1 polymer ?
#
loop_
_entity_poly.entity_id
_entity_poly.type
_entity_poly.pdbx_seq_one_letter_code
_entity_poly.pdbx_strand_id
1 'polypeptide(L)'
;MAELKYVGRDVQRNDIVEKASGRMKYMGDRMQGGAAHARLILSPIARGRVVSFEASEAERMPGVLRVFSPKDDPGKRFNSALFLPDQTDLQDHSVFTDKPLFVGDVVGAVLAMDEETA
;
A
#
# COMPACT_ATOMS: atom_id res chain seq x y z
N MET A 1 22.92 37.97 19.80
CA MET A 1 22.71 36.78 18.94
C MET A 1 22.71 37.25 17.50
N ALA A 2 23.33 36.50 16.58
CA ALA A 2 23.34 36.87 15.17
C ALA A 2 21.93 36.84 14.58
N GLU A 3 21.61 37.79 13.70
CA GLU A 3 20.33 37.81 12.99
C GLU A 3 20.24 36.60 12.04
N LEU A 4 19.20 35.78 12.20
CA LEU A 4 19.00 34.58 11.41
C LEU A 4 18.17 34.90 10.17
N LYS A 5 18.65 34.49 8.99
CA LYS A 5 18.04 34.82 7.69
C LYS A 5 16.57 34.38 7.54
N TYR A 6 16.19 33.23 8.14
CA TYR A 6 14.88 32.62 7.92
C TYR A 6 14.11 32.30 9.22
N VAL A 7 14.79 32.17 10.36
CA VAL A 7 14.14 31.79 11.62
C VAL A 7 13.31 32.96 12.15
N GLY A 8 12.01 32.72 12.42
CA GLY A 8 11.08 33.74 12.89
C GLY A 8 10.57 34.69 11.80
N ARG A 9 10.80 34.38 10.52
CA ARG A 9 10.33 35.15 9.37
C ARG A 9 9.20 34.40 8.66
N ASP A 10 8.24 35.15 8.12
CA ASP A 10 7.26 34.60 7.18
C ASP A 10 7.96 34.37 5.83
N VAL A 11 8.22 33.10 5.51
CA VAL A 11 8.96 32.69 4.32
C VAL A 11 8.13 31.69 3.53
N GLN A 12 8.02 31.90 2.23
CA GLN A 12 7.30 31.00 1.36
C GLN A 12 8.10 29.70 1.18
N ARG A 13 7.47 28.56 1.51
CA ARG A 13 8.04 27.24 1.28
C ARG A 13 8.05 26.90 -0.21
N ASN A 14 9.17 26.38 -0.72
CA ASN A 14 9.40 26.22 -2.16
C ASN A 14 8.33 25.39 -2.91
N ASP A 15 7.71 24.39 -2.27
CA ASP A 15 6.74 23.50 -2.90
C ASP A 15 5.28 23.96 -2.75
N ILE A 16 5.02 25.06 -2.03
CA ILE A 16 3.66 25.39 -1.59
C ILE A 16 2.75 25.80 -2.74
N VAL A 17 3.29 26.51 -3.74
CA VAL A 17 2.50 26.99 -4.88
C VAL A 17 2.02 25.80 -5.70
N GLU A 18 2.88 24.84 -6.00
CA GLU A 18 2.54 23.65 -6.79
C GLU A 18 1.56 22.74 -6.04
N LYS A 19 1.71 22.60 -4.72
CA LYS A 19 0.77 21.85 -3.88
C LYS A 19 -0.60 22.52 -3.82
N ALA A 20 -0.65 23.82 -3.54
CA ALA A 20 -1.90 24.56 -3.39
C ALA A 20 -2.65 24.73 -4.71
N SER A 21 -1.95 24.74 -5.84
CA SER A 21 -2.56 24.84 -7.18
C SER A 21 -2.90 23.49 -7.81
N GLY A 22 -2.60 22.36 -7.15
CA GLY A 22 -2.82 21.01 -7.71
C GLY A 22 -1.91 20.65 -8.88
N ARG A 23 -0.87 21.45 -9.14
CA ARG A 23 0.11 21.17 -10.21
C ARG A 23 1.17 20.14 -9.79
N MET A 24 1.41 20.01 -8.49
CA MET A 24 2.30 18.98 -7.98
C MET A 24 1.73 17.59 -8.25
N LYS A 25 2.49 16.77 -9.00
CA LYS A 25 2.14 15.38 -9.29
C LYS A 25 2.67 14.45 -8.20
N TYR A 26 1.77 13.67 -7.62
CA TYR A 26 2.05 12.60 -6.67
C TYR A 26 2.17 11.26 -7.38
N MET A 27 2.40 10.19 -6.61
CA MET A 27 2.58 8.86 -7.19
C MET A 27 1.33 8.33 -7.89
N GLY A 28 0.14 8.59 -7.34
CA GLY A 28 -1.12 8.22 -7.98
C GLY A 28 -1.35 8.92 -9.33
N ASP A 29 -0.77 10.10 -9.54
CA ASP A 29 -0.89 10.83 -10.81
C ASP A 29 0.05 10.31 -11.90
N ARG A 30 0.98 9.41 -11.55
CA ARG A 30 2.05 8.93 -12.44
C ARG A 30 2.01 7.41 -12.56
N MET A 31 1.03 6.89 -13.29
CA MET A 31 1.08 5.51 -13.78
C MET A 31 1.74 5.45 -15.14
N GLN A 32 2.68 4.52 -15.30
CA GLN A 32 3.27 4.22 -16.61
C GLN A 32 2.25 3.45 -17.45
N GLY A 33 2.25 3.68 -18.77
CA GLY A 33 1.41 2.90 -19.68
C GLY A 33 1.73 1.41 -19.59
N GLY A 34 0.70 0.58 -19.47
CA GLY A 34 0.83 -0.88 -19.34
C GLY A 34 1.18 -1.40 -17.95
N ALA A 35 1.13 -0.55 -16.91
CA ALA A 35 1.22 -1.01 -15.53
C ALA A 35 -0.01 -1.87 -15.14
N ALA A 36 0.23 -2.93 -14.39
CA ALA A 36 -0.86 -3.69 -13.77
C ALA A 36 -1.36 -2.98 -12.52
N HIS A 37 -2.64 -3.17 -12.21
CA HIS A 37 -3.33 -2.61 -11.06
C HIS A 37 -3.58 -3.70 -10.02
N ALA A 38 -3.36 -3.37 -8.75
CA ALA A 38 -3.57 -4.31 -7.65
C ALA A 38 -4.65 -3.81 -6.69
N ARG A 39 -5.60 -4.69 -6.33
CA ARG A 39 -6.61 -4.46 -5.31
C ARG A 39 -6.39 -5.41 -4.15
N LEU A 40 -6.29 -4.87 -2.94
CA LEU A 40 -6.08 -5.68 -1.75
C LEU A 40 -7.40 -6.34 -1.32
N ILE A 41 -7.31 -7.62 -0.97
CA ILE A 41 -8.40 -8.36 -0.32
C ILE A 41 -8.17 -8.23 1.18
N LEU A 42 -9.08 -7.53 1.84
CA LEU A 42 -8.94 -7.16 3.25
C LEU A 42 -9.85 -8.03 4.12
N SER A 43 -9.36 -8.37 5.32
CA SER A 43 -10.16 -9.09 6.31
C SER A 43 -11.37 -8.24 6.74
N PRO A 44 -12.60 -8.77 6.65
CA PRO A 44 -13.80 -8.08 7.13
C PRO A 44 -13.97 -8.18 8.65
N ILE A 45 -13.15 -9.00 9.32
CA ILE A 45 -13.24 -9.26 10.76
C ILE A 45 -11.89 -9.08 11.44
N ALA A 46 -11.93 -8.74 12.72
CA ALA A 46 -10.77 -8.79 13.60
C ALA A 46 -10.58 -10.20 14.17
N ARG A 47 -9.34 -10.56 14.51
CA ARG A 47 -8.94 -11.80 15.19
C ARG A 47 -9.55 -13.07 14.58
N GLY A 48 -9.34 -13.25 13.28
CA GLY A 48 -9.84 -14.37 12.49
C GLY A 48 -8.76 -15.38 12.08
N ARG A 49 -9.17 -16.38 11.30
CA ARG A 49 -8.27 -17.29 10.59
C ARG A 49 -8.87 -17.61 9.22
N VAL A 50 -8.06 -17.52 8.18
CA VAL A 50 -8.42 -17.97 6.83
C VAL A 50 -8.38 -19.49 6.82
N VAL A 51 -9.56 -20.12 6.78
CA VAL A 51 -9.70 -21.59 6.72
C VAL A 51 -9.70 -22.11 5.29
N SER A 52 -10.18 -21.31 4.35
CA SER A 52 -10.22 -21.57 2.92
C SER A 52 -10.12 -20.25 2.15
N PHE A 53 -9.63 -20.32 0.91
CA PHE A 53 -9.52 -19.19 0.00
C PHE A 53 -9.77 -19.69 -1.42
N GLU A 54 -10.94 -19.35 -1.96
CA GLU A 54 -11.38 -19.79 -3.30
C GLU A 54 -11.40 -18.57 -4.23
N ALA A 55 -10.56 -18.59 -5.26
CA ALA A 55 -10.37 -17.47 -6.19
C ALA A 55 -10.79 -17.77 -7.63
N SER A 56 -11.27 -18.99 -7.90
CA SER A 56 -11.47 -19.50 -9.26
C SER A 56 -12.42 -18.68 -10.13
N GLU A 57 -13.37 -17.96 -9.53
CA GLU A 57 -14.24 -17.03 -10.26
C GLU A 57 -13.46 -15.80 -10.75
N ALA A 58 -12.74 -15.13 -9.85
CA ALA A 58 -11.92 -13.96 -10.17
C ALA A 58 -10.80 -14.31 -11.16
N GLU A 59 -10.13 -15.45 -10.98
CA GLU A 59 -9.06 -15.90 -11.90
C GLU A 59 -9.54 -16.15 -13.33
N ARG A 60 -10.84 -16.40 -13.53
CA ARG A 60 -11.44 -16.58 -14.87
C ARG A 60 -11.94 -15.27 -15.49
N MET A 61 -11.95 -14.17 -14.76
CA MET A 61 -12.41 -12.88 -15.28
C MET A 61 -11.41 -12.34 -16.31
N PRO A 62 -11.87 -11.93 -17.51
CA PRO A 62 -11.01 -11.27 -18.48
C PRO A 62 -10.34 -10.03 -17.87
N GLY A 63 -9.02 -9.93 -18.03
CA GLY A 63 -8.23 -8.82 -17.49
C GLY A 63 -7.63 -9.05 -16.10
N VAL A 64 -8.06 -10.07 -15.37
CA VAL A 64 -7.35 -10.54 -14.18
C VAL A 64 -6.08 -11.28 -14.61
N LEU A 65 -4.95 -10.86 -14.04
CA LEU A 65 -3.63 -11.43 -14.30
C LEU A 65 -3.27 -12.50 -13.26
N ARG A 66 -3.61 -12.26 -12.00
CA ARG A 66 -3.38 -13.19 -10.88
C ARG A 66 -4.19 -12.82 -9.65
N VAL A 67 -4.58 -13.81 -8.86
CA VAL A 67 -5.04 -13.62 -7.48
C VAL A 67 -3.99 -14.19 -6.52
N PHE A 68 -3.62 -13.39 -5.53
CA PHE A 68 -2.73 -13.78 -4.43
C PHE A 68 -3.56 -14.10 -3.19
N SER A 69 -3.11 -15.11 -2.47
CA SER A 69 -3.72 -15.64 -1.26
C SER A 69 -2.69 -15.69 -0.12
N PRO A 70 -3.06 -16.10 1.10
CA PRO A 70 -2.09 -16.31 2.18
C PRO A 70 -1.01 -17.35 1.84
N LYS A 71 -1.26 -18.24 0.86
CA LYS A 71 -0.27 -19.23 0.40
C LYS A 71 0.85 -18.60 -0.42
N ASP A 72 0.63 -17.39 -0.95
CA ASP A 72 1.60 -16.64 -1.72
C ASP A 72 2.43 -15.70 -0.84
N ASP A 73 2.23 -15.71 0.48
CA ASP A 73 3.03 -14.90 1.41
C ASP A 73 4.51 -15.32 1.33
N PRO A 74 5.44 -14.35 1.21
CA PRO A 74 6.87 -14.66 1.09
C PRO A 74 7.48 -15.19 2.40
N GLY A 75 6.74 -15.24 3.51
CA GLY A 75 7.22 -15.65 4.83
C GLY A 75 8.18 -14.65 5.48
N LYS A 76 8.54 -13.57 4.78
CA LYS A 76 9.37 -12.48 5.29
C LYS A 76 8.48 -11.42 5.93
N ARG A 77 8.52 -11.34 7.25
CA ARG A 77 7.82 -10.31 8.01
C ARG A 77 8.39 -8.93 7.72
N PHE A 78 7.58 -7.89 7.89
CA PHE A 78 7.99 -6.50 7.76
C PHE A 78 7.30 -5.63 8.82
N ASN A 79 7.65 -4.34 8.85
CA ASN A 79 6.95 -3.32 9.62
C ASN A 79 6.89 -2.04 8.77
N SER A 80 5.68 -1.53 8.53
CA SER A 80 5.44 -0.35 7.69
C SER A 80 5.86 0.97 8.32
N ALA A 81 6.19 0.98 9.61
CA ALA A 81 6.71 2.13 10.35
C ALA A 81 8.24 2.20 10.39
N LEU A 82 8.94 1.33 9.65
CA LEU A 82 10.39 1.43 9.43
C LEU A 82 10.66 2.39 8.26
N PHE A 83 11.12 3.60 8.57
CA PHE A 83 11.47 4.65 7.58
C PHE A 83 12.87 5.24 7.77
N LEU A 84 13.59 4.86 8.83
CA LEU A 84 15.00 5.18 9.06
C LEU A 84 15.88 3.92 8.96
N PRO A 85 17.13 4.03 8.49
CA PRO A 85 18.03 2.88 8.33
C PRO A 85 18.38 2.14 9.64
N ASP A 86 18.32 2.83 10.78
CA ASP A 86 18.72 2.34 12.10
C ASP A 86 17.53 1.93 13.00
N GLN A 87 16.30 2.02 12.49
CA GLN A 87 15.14 1.53 13.22
C GLN A 87 15.15 0.00 13.32
N THR A 88 14.97 -0.50 14.54
CA THR A 88 14.93 -1.93 14.86
C THR A 88 13.58 -2.35 15.43
N ASP A 89 12.50 -1.66 15.02
CA ASP A 89 11.14 -2.01 15.42
C ASP A 89 10.79 -3.45 15.00
N LEU A 90 9.89 -4.07 15.76
CA LEU A 90 9.47 -5.44 15.53
C LEU A 90 8.87 -5.61 14.14
N GLN A 91 9.36 -6.58 13.36
CA GLN A 91 8.78 -6.95 12.07
C GLN A 91 7.72 -8.04 12.30
N ASP A 92 6.47 -7.62 12.48
CA ASP A 92 5.34 -8.48 12.85
C ASP A 92 4.29 -8.63 11.74
N HIS A 93 4.33 -7.81 10.69
CA HIS A 93 3.37 -7.87 9.60
C HIS A 93 3.75 -8.92 8.55
N SER A 94 2.76 -9.70 8.09
CA SER A 94 2.85 -10.51 6.86
C SER A 94 2.33 -9.70 5.67
N VAL A 95 2.74 -10.07 4.45
CA VAL A 95 2.22 -9.45 3.22
C VAL A 95 0.79 -9.94 2.98
N PHE A 96 0.56 -11.25 3.12
CA PHE A 96 -0.76 -11.89 3.06
C PHE A 96 -0.94 -12.81 4.27
N THR A 97 -1.69 -12.35 5.29
CA THR A 97 -1.85 -13.12 6.54
C THR A 97 -2.97 -14.16 6.42
N ASP A 98 -2.75 -15.34 7.00
CA ASP A 98 -3.79 -16.35 7.24
C ASP A 98 -4.50 -16.12 8.59
N LYS A 99 -4.00 -15.20 9.42
CA LYS A 99 -4.48 -14.91 10.78
C LYS A 99 -4.63 -13.41 10.95
N PRO A 100 -5.67 -12.80 10.36
CA PRO A 100 -5.93 -11.39 10.54
C PRO A 100 -6.22 -11.09 12.02
N LEU A 101 -5.55 -10.09 12.57
CA LEU A 101 -5.76 -9.56 13.91
C LEU A 101 -6.75 -8.40 13.88
N PHE A 102 -6.77 -7.61 12.79
CA PHE A 102 -7.62 -6.43 12.64
C PHE A 102 -8.53 -6.53 11.41
N VAL A 103 -9.63 -5.78 11.44
CA VAL A 103 -10.39 -5.46 10.24
C VAL A 103 -9.47 -4.63 9.33
N GLY A 104 -9.36 -5.01 8.07
CA GLY A 104 -8.44 -4.35 7.14
C GLY A 104 -7.09 -5.06 6.96
N ASP A 105 -6.79 -6.11 7.72
CA ASP A 105 -5.57 -6.88 7.49
C ASP A 105 -5.60 -7.54 6.10
N VAL A 106 -4.46 -7.49 5.41
CA VAL A 106 -4.36 -7.97 4.03
C VAL A 106 -4.28 -9.49 4.01
N VAL A 107 -5.28 -10.14 3.42
CA VAL A 107 -5.32 -11.60 3.27
C VAL A 107 -4.98 -12.06 1.85
N GLY A 108 -4.95 -11.14 0.89
CA GLY A 108 -4.64 -11.42 -0.51
C GLY A 108 -4.67 -10.17 -1.37
N ALA A 109 -4.54 -10.35 -2.68
CA ALA A 109 -4.69 -9.27 -3.65
C ALA A 109 -5.12 -9.79 -5.02
N VAL A 110 -5.90 -9.01 -5.77
CA VAL A 110 -6.15 -9.22 -7.19
C VAL A 110 -5.20 -8.32 -7.98
N LEU A 111 -4.54 -8.86 -8.99
CA LEU A 111 -3.73 -8.11 -9.94
C LEU A 111 -4.41 -8.17 -11.31
N ALA A 112 -4.65 -7.03 -11.94
CA ALA A 112 -5.36 -6.93 -13.22
C ALA A 112 -4.70 -5.91 -14.17
N MET A 113 -5.18 -5.87 -15.43
CA MET A 113 -4.68 -4.96 -16.46
C MET A 113 -5.10 -3.49 -16.25
N ASP A 114 -6.17 -3.25 -15.49
CA ASP A 114 -6.73 -1.93 -15.21
C ASP A 114 -7.38 -1.90 -13.82
N GLU A 115 -7.66 -0.69 -13.33
CA GLU A 115 -8.22 -0.45 -11.99
C GLU A 115 -9.64 -0.98 -11.84
N GLU A 116 -10.46 -0.95 -12.89
CA GLU A 116 -11.86 -1.37 -12.83
C GLU A 116 -11.98 -2.89 -12.69
N THR A 117 -11.07 -3.63 -13.30
CA THR A 117 -11.01 -5.09 -13.23
C THR A 117 -10.39 -5.61 -11.93
N ALA A 118 -9.56 -4.82 -11.25
CA ALA A 118 -8.86 -5.20 -10.01
C ALA A 118 -9.76 -5.12 -8.77
#